data_AF-A0A1M5CBP3-F1
#
_entry.id   AF-A0A1M5CBP3-F1
#
_cell.length_a   1.000
_cell.length_b   1.000
_cell.length_c   1.000
_cell.angle_alpha   90.00
_cell.angle_beta   90.00
_cell.angle_gamma   90.00
#
_symmetry.space_group_name_H-M   'P 1'
#
loop_
_entity.id
_entity.type
_entity.pdbx_description
1 polymer ?
#
loop_
_entity_poly.entity_id
_entity_poly.type
_entity_poly.pdbx_seq_one_letter_code
_entity_poly.pdbx_strand_id
1 'polypeptide(L)' 'MSVIYFLISISIVVAVFFLVAFIKAVQSGQYDDDYTPSVRMLFDDEIINTTKNKNQLNITEEKQ' A
#
# COMPACT_ATOMS: atom_id res chain seq x y z
N MET A 1 -45.95 15.60 -15.38
CA MET A 1 -44.82 14.98 -16.10
C MET A 1 -43.50 15.75 -15.98
N SER A 2 -43.35 16.66 -15.00
CA SER A 2 -42.09 17.38 -14.73
C SER A 2 -41.25 16.72 -13.63
N VAL A 3 -41.91 16.04 -12.69
CA VAL A 3 -41.28 15.40 -11.51
C VAL A 3 -40.22 14.38 -11.93
N ILE A 4 -40.38 13.71 -13.07
CA ILE A 4 -39.42 12.74 -13.57
C ILE A 4 -38.05 13.37 -13.87
N TYR A 5 -38.01 14.59 -14.40
CA TYR A 5 -36.76 15.29 -14.68
C TYR A 5 -36.03 15.65 -13.38
N PHE A 6 -36.77 16.04 -12.34
CA PHE A 6 -36.21 16.33 -11.02
C PHE A 6 -35.61 15.08 -10.35
N LEU A 7 -36.33 13.95 -10.42
CA LEU A 7 -35.85 12.67 -9.88
C LEU A 7 -34.61 12.16 -10.60
N ILE A 8 -34.55 12.29 -11.92
CA ILE A 8 -33.38 11.91 -12.72
C ILE A 8 -32.15 12.74 -12.31
N SER A 9 -32.30 14.06 -12.15
CA SER A 9 -31.19 14.92 -11.73
C SER A 9 -30.66 14.53 -10.35
N ILE A 10 -31.54 14.29 -9.37
CA ILE A 10 -31.12 13.87 -8.03
C ILE A 10 -30.42 12.51 -8.07
N SER A 11 -30.95 11.55 -8.83
CA SER A 11 -30.36 10.22 -8.96
C SER A 11 -28.93 10.28 -9.52
N ILE A 12 -28.70 11.11 -10.55
CA ILE A 12 -27.37 11.28 -11.15
C ILE A 12 -26.40 11.92 -10.15
N VAL A 13 -26.84 12.96 -9.43
CA VAL A 13 -26.01 13.62 -8.42
C VAL A 13 -25.58 12.63 -7.32
N VAL A 14 -26.53 11.83 -6.81
CA VAL A 14 -26.23 10.81 -5.80
C VAL A 14 -25.26 9.76 -6.35
N ALA A 15 -25.47 9.29 -7.58
CA ALA A 15 -24.57 8.31 -8.22
C ALA A 15 -23.14 8.84 -8.37
N VAL A 16 -22.97 10.08 -8.85
CA VAL A 16 -21.66 10.72 -8.99
C VAL A 16 -21.00 10.94 -7.62
N PHE A 17 -21.76 11.36 -6.62
CA PHE A 17 -21.27 11.52 -5.25
C PHE A 17 -20.68 10.21 -4.70
N PHE A 18 -21.42 9.11 -4.81
CA PHE A 18 -20.95 7.80 -4.37
C PHE A 18 -19.75 7.31 -5.16
N LEU A 19 -19.71 7.57 -6.48
CA LEU A 19 -18.57 7.19 -7.32
C LEU A 19 -17.29 7.93 -6.90
N VAL A 20 -17.37 9.24 -6.66
CA VAL A 20 -16.21 10.03 -6.21
C VAL A 20 -15.76 9.59 -4.82
N ALA A 21 -16.70 9.37 -3.89
CA ALA A 21 -16.39 8.87 -2.56
C ALA A 21 -15.71 7.49 -2.62
N PHE A 22 -16.21 6.58 -3.48
CA PHE A 22 -15.63 5.26 -3.71
C PHE A 22 -14.20 5.36 -4.25
N ILE A 23 -13.96 6.17 -5.28
CA ILE A 23 -12.62 6.36 -5.85
C ILE A 23 -11.65 6.92 -4.79
N LYS A 24 -12.08 7.92 -4.00
CA LYS A 24 -11.24 8.48 -2.93
C LYS A 24 -10.94 7.46 -1.83
N ALA A 25 -11.90 6.60 -1.48
CA ALA A 25 -11.69 5.55 -0.50
C ALA A 25 -10.69 4.49 -0.99
N VAL A 26 -10.80 4.05 -2.24
CA VAL A 26 -9.87 3.10 -2.87
C VAL A 26 -8.47 3.72 -3.01
N GLN A 27 -8.38 5.01 -3.35
CA GLN A 27 -7.10 5.70 -3.50
C GLN A 27 -6.45 6.10 -2.16
N SER A 28 -7.15 5.96 -1.02
CA SER A 28 -6.68 6.32 0.33
C SER A 28 -5.48 5.50 0.84
N GLY A 29 -4.77 4.77 -0.03
CA GLY A 29 -3.50 4.14 0.32
C GLY A 29 -3.64 2.88 1.16
N GLN A 30 -4.83 2.26 1.22
CA GLN A 30 -5.00 0.98 1.91
C GLN A 30 -4.24 -0.18 1.22
N TYR A 31 -3.62 0.07 0.07
CA TYR A 31 -2.76 -0.86 -0.67
C TYR A 31 -1.26 -0.70 -0.35
N ASP A 32 -0.87 0.19 0.56
CA ASP A 32 0.55 0.30 0.97
C ASP A 32 1.04 -0.92 1.76
N ASP A 33 0.14 -1.84 2.13
CA ASP A 33 0.45 -3.11 2.79
C ASP A 33 0.43 -4.30 1.81
N ASP A 34 0.84 -4.06 0.55
CA ASP A 34 1.04 -5.11 -0.47
C ASP A 34 2.20 -6.07 -0.12
N TYR A 35 2.96 -5.79 0.94
CA TYR A 35 4.01 -6.67 1.49
C TYR A 35 3.59 -7.23 2.84
N THR A 36 2.97 -8.40 2.81
CA THR A 36 2.55 -9.15 3.98
C THR A 36 3.69 -9.26 5.02
N PRO A 37 3.44 -9.03 6.32
CA PRO A 37 4.46 -9.08 7.37
C PRO A 37 5.21 -10.41 7.45
N SER A 38 4.58 -11.51 7.04
CA SER A 38 5.21 -12.83 6.96
C SER A 38 6.31 -12.93 5.89
N VAL A 39 6.20 -12.15 4.80
CA VAL A 39 7.21 -12.11 3.73
C VAL A 39 8.39 -11.23 4.14
N ARG A 40 8.12 -10.10 4.79
CA ARG A 40 9.17 -9.23 5.35
C ARG A 40 10.02 -9.96 6.38
N MET A 41 9.38 -10.73 7.27
CA MET A 41 10.08 -11.49 8.30
C MET A 41 11.01 -12.57 7.73
N LEU A 42 10.61 -13.23 6.63
CA LEU A 42 11.45 -14.23 5.95
C LEU A 42 12.70 -13.65 5.26
N PHE A 43 12.62 -12.41 4.76
CA PHE A 43 13.73 -11.76 4.05
C PHE A 43 14.58 -10.86 4.95
N ASP A 44 14.03 -10.33 6.05
CA ASP A 44 14.80 -9.59 7.05
C ASP A 44 15.87 -10.48 7.70
N ASP A 45 15.56 -11.76 7.92
CA ASP A 45 16.50 -12.74 8.47
C ASP A 45 17.70 -12.98 7.53
N GLU A 46 17.53 -13.04 6.20
CA GLU A 46 18.63 -13.23 5.25
C GLU A 46 19.56 -12.02 5.14
N ILE A 47 19.00 -10.80 5.19
CA ILE A 47 19.76 -9.55 5.08
C ILE A 47 20.63 -9.35 6.33
N ILE A 48 20.10 -9.61 7.53
CA ILE A 48 20.84 -9.49 8.80
C ILE A 48 22.04 -10.46 8.81
N ASN A 49 21.86 -11.68 8.33
CA ASN A 49 22.93 -12.68 8.25
C ASN A 49 24.04 -12.28 7.27
N THR A 50 23.69 -11.71 6.12
CA THR A 50 24.66 -11.19 5.12
C THR A 50 25.48 -10.01 5.67
N THR A 51 24.84 -9.04 6.33
CA THR A 51 25.54 -7.86 6.88
C THR A 51 26.48 -8.25 8.02
N LYS A 52 26.07 -9.21 8.87
CA LYS A 52 26.91 -9.71 9.96
C LYS A 52 28.16 -10.42 9.44
N ASN A 53 28.04 -11.20 8.36
CA ASN A 53 29.15 -11.93 7.76
C ASN A 53 30.16 -10.98 7.08
N LYS A 54 29.69 -9.98 6.32
CA LYS A 54 30.56 -8.94 5.71
C LYS A 54 31.35 -8.14 6.75
N ASN A 55 30.72 -7.73 7.84
CA ASN A 55 31.43 -6.99 8.89
C ASN A 55 32.50 -7.84 9.57
N GLN A 56 32.28 -9.15 9.75
CA GLN A 56 33.29 -10.06 10.31
C GLN A 56 34.47 -10.31 9.35
N LEU A 57 34.22 -10.40 8.05
CA LEU A 57 35.26 -10.52 7.02
C LEU A 57 36.15 -9.26 6.98
N ASN A 58 35.55 -8.07 6.97
CA ASN A 58 36.28 -6.81 6.94
C ASN A 58 37.13 -6.57 8.20
N ILE A 59 36.65 -6.96 9.39
CA ILE A 59 37.40 -6.83 10.66
C ILE A 59 38.60 -7.80 10.71
N THR A 60 38.54 -8.91 9.98
CA THR A 60 39.63 -9.90 9.94
C THR A 60 40.73 -9.49 8.95
N GLU A 61 40.38 -8.80 7.87
CA GLU A 61 41.34 -8.30 6.87
C GLU A 61 42.07 -7.03 7.31
N GLU A 62 41.45 -6.14 8.09
CA GLU A 62 42.13 -4.93 8.62
C GLU A 62 43.14 -5.22 9.74
N LYS A 63 43.17 -6.45 10.28
CA LYS A 63 44.01 -6.83 11.42
C LYS A 63 45.26 -7.65 11.04
N GLN A 64 45.58 -7.75 9.75
CA GLN A 64 46.81 -8.36 9.22
C GLN A 64 47.85 -7.32 8.83
#